data_AF-A0A940QTY8-F1
#
_entry.id   AF-A0A940QTY8-F1
#
_cell.length_a   1.000
_cell.length_b   1.000
_cell.length_c   1.000
_cell.angle_alpha   90.00
_cell.angle_beta   90.00
_cell.angle_gamma   90.00
#
_symmetry.space_group_name_H-M   'P 1'
#
loop_
_entity.id
_entity.type
_entity.pdbx_description
1 polymer ?
#
loop_
_entity_poly.entity_id
_entity_poly.type
_entity_poly.pdbx_seq_one_letter_code
_entity_poly.pdbx_strand_id
1 'polypeptide(L)'
;MDQAISETNRRRKIQEAYNQEHGITPQTVKKSVRNIMASIYEADYLTIPAVSDVEEAYVSIKEIPLMIQKLKTEMKEAASHLEFERAAEIRDKIHRLEEMELKIG
;
A
#
# COMPACT_ATOMS: atom_id res chain seq x y z
N MET A 1 -32.24 -8.87 2.41
CA MET A 1 -31.11 -9.49 1.68
C MET A 1 -31.55 -9.98 0.30
N ASP A 2 -32.71 -10.62 0.23
CA ASP A 2 -33.29 -11.20 -1.00
C ASP A 2 -33.53 -10.21 -2.15
N GLN A 3 -33.88 -8.95 -1.84
CA GLN A 3 -34.07 -7.91 -2.87
C GLN A 3 -32.77 -7.54 -3.60
N ALA A 4 -31.66 -7.40 -2.87
CA ALA A 4 -30.37 -7.04 -3.46
C ALA A 4 -29.82 -8.17 -4.35
N ILE A 5 -30.01 -9.42 -3.91
CA ILE A 5 -29.61 -10.61 -4.68
C ILE A 5 -30.47 -10.72 -5.95
N SER A 6 -31.79 -10.52 -5.83
CA SER A 6 -32.71 -10.56 -6.97
C SER A 6 -32.40 -9.48 -8.01
N GLU A 7 -32.12 -8.26 -7.57
CA GLU A 7 -31.73 -7.15 -8.45
C GLU A 7 -30.37 -7.41 -9.12
N THR A 8 -29.41 -8.00 -8.39
CA THR A 8 -28.11 -8.41 -8.96
C THR A 8 -28.30 -9.45 -10.07
N ASN A 9 -29.14 -10.45 -9.83
CA ASN A 9 -29.44 -11.50 -10.81
C ASN A 9 -30.18 -10.94 -12.04
N ARG A 10 -31.12 -10.00 -11.84
CA ARG A 10 -31.81 -9.31 -12.92
C ARG A 10 -30.81 -8.55 -13.82
N ARG A 11 -29.91 -7.75 -13.22
CA ARG A 11 -28.89 -7.00 -13.98
C ARG A 11 -27.92 -7.91 -14.71
N ARG A 12 -27.47 -8.99 -14.07
CA ARG A 12 -26.53 -9.95 -14.67
C ARG A 12 -27.11 -10.60 -15.93
N LYS A 13 -28.37 -11.02 -15.90
CA LYS A 13 -29.05 -11.59 -17.08
C LYS A 13 -29.08 -10.62 -18.27
N ILE A 14 -29.36 -9.34 -18.02
CA ILE A 14 -29.37 -8.31 -19.07
C ILE A 14 -27.96 -8.11 -19.65
N GLN A 15 -26.95 -8.06 -18.79
CA GLN A 15 -25.55 -7.91 -19.21
C GLN A 15 -25.06 -9.11 -20.03
N GLU A 16 -25.39 -10.34 -19.64
CA GLU A 16 -25.03 -11.55 -20.37
C GLU A 16 -25.69 -11.62 -21.74
N ALA A 17 -27.00 -11.29 -21.83
CA ALA A 17 -27.71 -11.25 -23.11
C ALA A 17 -27.10 -10.21 -24.05
N TYR A 18 -26.83 -9.00 -23.55
CA TYR A 18 -26.17 -7.95 -24.33
C TYR A 18 -24.78 -8.38 -24.82
N ASN A 19 -23.99 -8.99 -23.94
CA ASN A 19 -22.65 -9.46 -24.28
C ASN A 19 -22.68 -10.56 -25.36
N GLN A 20 -23.64 -11.50 -25.28
CA GLN A 20 -23.80 -12.54 -26.29
C GLN A 20 -24.23 -11.97 -27.64
N GLU A 21 -25.21 -11.06 -27.65
CA GLU A 21 -25.69 -10.40 -28.87
C GLU A 21 -24.58 -9.60 -29.57
N HIS A 22 -23.68 -8.98 -28.81
CA HIS A 22 -22.62 -8.10 -29.31
C HIS A 22 -21.24 -8.77 -29.40
N GLY A 23 -21.13 -10.07 -29.08
CA GLY A 23 -19.84 -10.79 -29.06
C GLY A 23 -18.82 -10.24 -28.06
N ILE A 24 -19.28 -9.58 -26.98
CA ILE A 24 -18.41 -8.98 -25.96
C ILE A 24 -17.96 -10.06 -24.98
N THR A 25 -16.65 -10.24 -24.86
CA THR A 25 -16.05 -11.05 -23.78
C THR A 25 -15.74 -10.16 -22.58
N PRO A 26 -16.33 -10.39 -21.40
CA PRO A 26 -16.03 -9.61 -20.21
C PRO A 26 -14.55 -9.68 -19.83
N GLN A 27 -13.92 -8.53 -19.60
CA GLN A 27 -12.53 -8.44 -19.15
C GLN A 27 -12.40 -7.42 -18.00
N THR A 28 -11.43 -7.66 -17.11
CA THR A 28 -11.10 -6.71 -16.04
C THR A 28 -10.54 -5.42 -16.63
N VAL A 29 -11.07 -4.28 -16.20
CA VAL A 29 -10.54 -2.97 -16.60
C VAL A 29 -9.13 -2.80 -16.04
N LYS A 30 -8.12 -2.74 -16.92
CA LYS A 30 -6.74 -2.39 -16.56
C LYS A 30 -6.56 -0.88 -16.69
N LYS A 31 -6.64 -0.14 -15.58
CA LYS A 31 -6.24 1.27 -15.55
C LYS A 31 -4.77 1.36 -15.18
N SER A 32 -3.97 2.06 -15.98
CA SER A 32 -2.62 2.46 -15.56
C SER A 32 -2.76 3.32 -14.31
N VAL A 33 -2.26 2.84 -13.17
CA VAL A 33 -2.09 3.69 -11.99
C VAL A 33 -1.04 4.72 -12.39
N ARG A 34 -1.45 5.97 -12.66
CA ARG A 34 -0.48 7.05 -12.77
C ARG A 34 0.19 7.15 -11.41
N ASN A 35 1.47 6.83 -11.35
CA ASN A 35 2.26 6.94 -10.14
C ASN A 35 2.52 8.44 -9.89
N ILE A 36 1.50 9.14 -9.37
CA ILE A 36 1.58 10.57 -9.05
C ILE A 36 2.66 10.83 -7.99
N MET A 37 2.98 9.82 -7.17
CA MET A 37 4.03 9.92 -6.17
C MET A 37 5.43 9.89 -6.78
N ALA A 38 5.67 9.14 -7.87
CA ALA A 38 7.01 9.06 -8.47
C ALA A 38 7.60 10.43 -8.83
N SER A 39 6.79 11.36 -9.35
CA SER A 39 7.26 12.70 -9.73
C SER A 39 7.57 13.62 -8.54
N ILE A 40 7.02 13.36 -7.35
CA ILE A 40 7.29 14.15 -6.14
C ILE A 40 8.56 13.64 -5.44
N TYR A 41 8.79 12.32 -5.45
CA TYR A 41 9.97 11.73 -4.82
C TYR A 41 11.28 12.00 -5.57
N GLU A 42 11.26 12.07 -6.91
CA GLU A 42 12.51 12.29 -7.67
C GLU A 42 13.10 13.70 -7.50
N ALA A 43 12.35 14.67 -6.99
CA ALA A 43 12.80 16.06 -6.91
C ALA A 43 13.64 16.39 -5.65
N ASP A 44 13.54 15.62 -4.56
CA ASP A 44 14.09 16.03 -3.25
C ASP A 44 15.10 15.06 -2.62
N TYR A 45 15.32 13.87 -3.19
CA TYR A 45 16.34 12.95 -2.67
C TYR A 45 17.67 13.10 -3.42
N LEU A 46 18.40 14.18 -3.13
CA LEU A 46 19.86 14.13 -3.21
C LEU A 46 20.31 13.07 -2.19
N THR A 47 20.64 11.89 -2.68
CA THR A 47 21.17 10.78 -1.89
C THR A 47 22.57 11.17 -1.42
N ILE A 48 22.67 11.85 -0.28
CA ILE A 48 23.93 12.05 0.42
C ILE A 48 24.35 10.67 0.96
N PRO A 49 25.52 10.12 0.57
CA PRO A 49 26.01 8.91 1.18
C PRO A 49 26.44 9.24 2.61
N ALA A 50 25.57 8.96 3.58
CA ALA A 50 25.92 9.03 4.98
C ALA A 50 26.87 7.85 5.30
N VAL A 51 28.17 8.12 5.22
CA VAL A 51 29.19 7.31 5.90
C VAL A 51 29.19 7.77 7.35
N SER A 52 28.57 7.00 8.24
CA SER A 52 28.84 7.10 9.67
C SER A 52 28.46 5.80 10.37
N ASP A 53 29.50 5.06 10.72
CA ASP A 53 29.72 4.21 11.89
C ASP A 53 28.61 3.27 12.38
N VAL A 54 29.02 2.00 12.35
CA VAL A 54 28.44 0.82 12.98
C VAL A 54 28.27 1.07 14.47
N GLU A 55 27.04 1.32 14.94
CA GLU A 55 26.64 1.12 16.34
C GLU A 55 25.13 1.33 16.49
N GLU A 56 24.31 0.32 16.16
CA GLU A 56 23.03 0.16 16.85
C GLU A 56 22.62 -1.31 16.85
N ALA A 57 22.76 -1.87 18.06
CA ALA A 57 22.36 -3.15 18.59
C ALA A 57 21.43 -4.00 17.70
N TYR A 58 21.78 -5.28 17.59
CA TYR A 58 20.91 -6.40 17.22
C TYR A 58 19.48 -6.21 17.77
N VAL A 59 18.60 -5.57 16.99
CA VAL A 59 17.17 -5.76 17.16
C VAL A 59 16.97 -7.23 16.86
N SER A 60 16.61 -8.00 17.89
CA SER A 60 16.31 -9.42 17.73
C SER A 60 15.33 -9.53 16.56
N ILE A 61 15.68 -10.29 15.52
CA ILE A 61 14.88 -10.42 14.28
C ILE A 61 13.40 -10.73 14.60
N LYS A 62 13.16 -11.39 15.73
CA LYS A 62 11.83 -11.72 16.26
C LYS A 62 10.98 -10.52 16.68
N GLU A 63 11.59 -9.38 16.98
CA GLU A 63 10.93 -8.18 17.50
C GLU A 63 10.61 -7.15 16.40
N ILE A 64 11.27 -7.24 15.25
CA ILE A 64 11.02 -6.36 14.09
C ILE A 64 9.54 -6.39 13.67
N PRO A 65 8.87 -7.57 13.53
CA PRO A 65 7.45 -7.61 13.16
C PRO A 65 6.55 -6.90 14.18
N LEU A 66 6.85 -7.04 15.48
CA LEU A 66 6.10 -6.39 16.55
C LEU A 66 6.27 -4.87 16.53
N MET A 67 7.50 -4.40 16.27
CA MET A 67 7.81 -2.99 16.13
C MET A 67 7.11 -2.37 14.92
N ILE A 68 7.12 -3.06 13.77
CA ILE A 68 6.39 -2.65 12.57
C ILE A 68 4.89 -2.52 12.85
N GLN A 69 4.29 -3.47 13.59
CA GLN A 69 2.86 -3.37 13.94
C GLN A 69 2.54 -2.16 14.82
N LYS A 70 3.40 -1.84 15.79
CA LYS A 70 3.24 -0.63 16.62
C LYS A 70 3.32 0.63 15.78
N LEU A 71 4.35 0.75 14.94
CA LEU A 71 4.53 1.88 14.03
C LEU A 71 3.37 2.01 13.04
N LYS A 72 2.82 0.91 12.51
CA LYS A 72 1.64 0.93 11.62
C LYS A 72 0.41 1.50 12.32
N THR A 73 0.27 1.25 13.63
CA THR A 73 -0.82 1.83 14.44
C THR A 73 -0.60 3.32 14.63
N GLU A 74 0.60 3.74 15.03
CA GLU A 74 0.94 5.16 15.23
C GLU A 74 0.82 5.97 13.93
N MET A 75 1.24 5.41 12.80
CA MET A 75 1.10 6.04 11.47
C MET A 75 -0.37 6.32 11.14
N LYS A 76 -1.27 5.36 11.43
CA LYS A 76 -2.70 5.52 11.19
C LYS A 76 -3.32 6.57 12.11
N GLU A 77 -2.88 6.61 13.35
CA GLU A 77 -3.30 7.63 14.32
C GLU A 77 -2.86 9.03 13.89
N ALA A 78 -1.58 9.21 13.54
CA ALA A 78 -1.06 10.46 13.00
C ALA A 78 -1.82 10.91 11.73
N ALA A 79 -2.10 9.99 10.81
CA ALA A 79 -2.90 10.27 9.62
C ALA A 79 -4.35 10.67 9.96
N SER A 80 -4.94 10.08 11.00
CA SER A 80 -6.28 10.45 11.48
C SER A 80 -6.33 11.84 12.10
N HIS A 81 -5.22 12.29 12.68
CA HIS A 81 -5.03 13.65 13.21
C HIS A 81 -4.55 14.66 12.16
N LEU A 82 -4.48 14.27 10.87
CA LEU A 82 -3.98 15.10 9.76
C LEU A 82 -2.49 15.47 9.88
N GLU A 83 -1.73 14.76 10.71
CA GLU A 83 -0.28 14.91 10.88
C GLU A 83 0.47 14.13 9.79
N PHE A 84 0.34 14.56 8.53
CA PHE A 84 0.83 13.80 7.38
C PHE A 84 2.36 13.71 7.31
N GLU A 85 3.08 14.74 7.75
CA GLU A 85 4.55 14.73 7.81
C GLU A 85 5.03 13.64 8.77
N ARG A 86 4.44 13.58 9.97
CA ARG A 86 4.73 12.53 10.95
C ARG A 86 4.36 11.14 10.44
N ALA A 87 3.21 11.00 9.78
CA ALA A 87 2.83 9.73 9.17
C ALA A 87 3.81 9.29 8.07
N ALA A 88 4.33 10.24 7.29
CA ALA A 88 5.35 9.96 6.27
C ALA A 88 6.67 9.51 6.88
N GLU A 89 7.14 10.16 7.95
CA GLU A 89 8.34 9.71 8.67
C GLU A 89 8.21 8.30 9.24
N ILE A 90 7.04 7.98 9.82
CA ILE A 90 6.77 6.65 10.37
C ILE A 90 6.74 5.60 9.25
N ARG A 91 6.14 5.92 8.09
CA ARG A 91 6.15 5.05 6.91
C ARG A 91 7.58 4.74 6.47
N ASP A 92 8.45 5.74 6.40
CA ASP A 92 9.83 5.56 5.95
C ASP A 92 10.64 4.73 6.96
N LYS A 93 10.38 4.88 8.27
CA LYS A 93 10.93 4.01 9.32
C LYS A 93 10.46 2.55 9.17
N ILE A 94 9.17 2.32 8.88
CA ILE A 94 8.63 0.98 8.61
C ILE A 94 9.34 0.35 7.42
N HIS A 95 9.51 1.09 6.32
CA HIS A 95 10.20 0.58 5.13
C HIS A 95 11.65 0.16 5.42
N ARG A 96 12.40 0.97 6.19
CA ARG A 96 13.77 0.61 6.60
C ARG A 96 13.80 -0.67 7.42
N LEU A 97 12.85 -0.85 8.34
CA LEU A 97 12.76 -2.06 9.15
C LEU A 97 12.38 -3.30 8.33
N GLU A 98 11.44 -3.16 7.38
CA GLU A 98 11.06 -4.23 6.45
C GLU A 98 12.23 -4.62 5.53
N GLU A 99 13.02 -3.65 5.06
CA GLU A 99 14.24 -3.92 4.28
C GLU A 99 15.33 -4.63 5.10
N MET A 100 15.49 -4.27 6.38
CA MET A 100 16.42 -4.95 7.28
C MET A 100 15.99 -6.39 7.54
N GLU A 101 14.70 -6.64 7.77
CA GLU A 101 14.15 -7.99 7.92
C GLU A 101 14.43 -8.85 6.68
N LEU A 102 14.19 -8.29 5.49
CA LEU A 102 14.40 -8.99 4.22
C LEU A 102 15.88 -9.26 3.91
N LYS A 103 16.81 -8.39 4.34
CA LYS A 103 18.25 -8.59 4.14
C LYS A 103 18.85 -9.63 5.09
N ILE A 104 18.18 -9.88 6.22
CA ILE A 104 18.66 -10.80 7.27
C ILE A 104 18.03 -12.19 7.13
N GLY A 105 16.82 -12.30 6.55
CA GLY A 105 16.14 -13.57 6.23
C GLY A 105 16.63 -14.19 4.93
#